data_AF-A0A4U8TDK0-F1
#
_entry.id   AF-A0A4U8TDK0-F1
#
_cell.length_a   1.000
_cell.length_b   1.000
_cell.length_c   1.000
_cell.angle_alpha   90.00
_cell.angle_beta   90.00
_cell.angle_gamma   90.00
#
_symmetry.space_group_name_H-M   'P 1'
#
loop_
_entity.id
_entity.type
_entity.pdbx_description
1 polymer ?
#
loop_
_entity_poly.entity_id
_entity_poly.type
_entity_poly.pdbx_seq_one_letter_code
_entity_poly.pdbx_strand_id
1 'polypeptide(L)'
;MLDNTSLISVAILNKNIDCIVLQNLHDTLATQFKYFEILLINPSFVHLESKKTNVVCSSKSPPPPQKDLLLHLEPNLPDSENRTLSNLRIISARMLSEEVKYLVFLQNCIGDYILFMDLEQNSIQDSQTMLTQARLYDVVVGSRITKHQGIIDKFFSYIFYKLISMCGSMSIKHSYSEFCVFNRKTIHYLLNQDESIKLLSLVQFDESFSKYEHRFIPLKKSNKKFLQSLNLGIDIIFQGSHRLLRAASILSIFVAFFNLVYGIYIFLSFMFRSHIEGGWTSSSMYMAGMNFCLFLVLCIMSEYIRSILLHVKKHNLYDIVDEKSSLDLDFKELNVRDK
;
A
#
# COMPACT_ATOMS: atom_id res chain seq x y z
N MET A 1 24.32 18.70 11.27
CA MET A 1 23.40 18.39 12.38
C MET A 1 22.02 18.88 11.95
N LEU A 2 20.92 18.19 12.25
CA LEU A 2 19.58 18.75 11.95
C LEU A 2 19.49 20.07 12.72
N ASP A 3 18.74 21.04 12.20
CA ASP A 3 18.34 22.15 13.05
C ASP A 3 17.74 21.53 14.31
N ASN A 4 18.30 21.88 15.47
CA ASN A 4 18.03 21.26 16.77
C ASN A 4 16.56 21.36 17.24
N THR A 5 15.70 21.86 16.37
CA THR A 5 14.28 22.15 16.55
C THR A 5 13.37 21.24 15.73
N SER A 6 13.88 20.55 14.70
CA SER A 6 13.06 19.70 13.83
C SER A 6 12.70 18.38 14.48
N LEU A 7 11.40 18.03 14.47
CA LEU A 7 10.87 16.79 15.04
C LEU A 7 10.86 15.69 13.98
N ILE A 8 11.40 14.51 14.29
CA ILE A 8 11.43 13.38 13.36
C ILE A 8 10.47 12.29 13.80
N SER A 9 9.57 11.88 12.92
CA SER A 9 8.69 10.73 13.11
C SER A 9 9.27 9.50 12.42
N VAL A 10 9.45 8.41 13.15
CA VAL A 10 9.87 7.12 12.59
C VAL A 10 8.70 6.14 12.67
N ALA A 11 8.13 5.80 11.53
CA ALA A 11 7.04 4.85 11.38
C ALA A 11 7.58 3.45 11.09
N ILE A 12 7.29 2.50 11.98
CA ILE A 12 7.70 1.09 11.83
C ILE A 12 6.57 0.29 11.20
N LEU A 13 6.85 -0.35 10.07
CA LEU A 13 5.85 -1.07 9.28
C LEU A 13 5.55 -2.49 9.79
N ASN A 14 6.49 -3.10 10.51
CA ASN A 14 6.39 -4.47 10.98
C ASN A 14 5.42 -4.59 12.15
N LYS A 15 4.59 -5.64 12.09
CA LYS A 15 3.72 -6.01 13.23
C LYS A 15 4.53 -6.67 14.34
N ASN A 16 5.40 -7.61 13.99
CA ASN A 16 6.28 -8.31 14.93
C ASN A 16 7.55 -7.49 15.11
N ILE A 17 7.83 -7.09 16.35
CA ILE A 17 8.96 -6.22 16.67
C ILE A 17 9.84 -6.89 17.72
N ASP A 18 11.12 -7.05 17.39
CA ASP A 18 12.14 -7.49 18.33
C ASP A 18 12.52 -6.32 19.25
N CYS A 19 12.34 -6.49 20.56
CA CYS A 19 12.57 -5.42 21.54
C CYS A 19 14.02 -4.91 21.53
N ILE A 20 14.99 -5.80 21.32
CA ILE A 20 16.41 -5.46 21.28
C ILE A 20 16.73 -4.56 20.08
N VAL A 21 16.17 -4.88 18.90
CA VAL A 21 16.41 -4.09 17.69
C VAL A 21 15.75 -2.72 17.81
N LEU A 22 14.54 -2.67 18.38
CA LEU A 22 13.84 -1.43 18.66
C LEU A 22 14.63 -0.54 19.64
N GLN A 23 15.21 -1.13 20.68
CA GLN A 23 16.04 -0.40 21.64
C GLN A 23 17.32 0.15 21.01
N ASN A 24 18.02 -0.66 20.21
CA ASN A 24 19.19 -0.20 19.48
C ASN A 24 18.85 0.99 18.56
N LEU A 25 17.69 0.94 17.90
CA LEU A 25 17.21 2.04 17.09
C LEU A 25 16.92 3.29 17.95
N HIS A 26 16.26 3.14 19.10
CA HIS A 26 15.97 4.23 20.02
C HIS A 26 17.25 4.92 20.50
N ASP A 27 18.23 4.17 20.99
CA ASP A 27 19.53 4.70 21.44
C ASP A 27 20.25 5.44 20.30
N THR A 28 20.16 4.89 19.10
CA THR A 28 20.77 5.44 17.90
C THR A 28 20.10 6.74 17.43
N LEU A 29 18.79 6.89 17.62
CA LEU A 29 18.08 8.15 17.36
C LEU A 29 18.35 9.19 18.46
N ALA A 30 18.34 8.77 19.73
CA ALA A 30 18.57 9.64 20.87
C ALA A 30 19.96 10.28 20.87
N THR A 31 20.97 9.59 20.32
CA THR A 31 22.32 10.15 20.16
C THR A 31 22.42 11.21 19.06
N GLN A 32 21.56 11.16 18.04
CA GLN A 32 21.63 12.04 16.88
C GLN A 32 20.60 13.17 16.88
N PHE A 33 19.44 12.95 17.48
CA PHE A 33 18.29 13.84 17.40
C PHE A 33 17.75 14.17 18.78
N LYS A 34 17.49 15.46 19.00
CA LYS A 34 16.94 15.97 20.26
C LYS A 34 15.44 15.67 20.39
N TYR A 35 14.71 15.75 19.29
CA TYR A 35 13.26 15.52 19.23
C TYR A 35 12.97 14.47 18.17
N PHE A 36 12.43 13.35 18.59
CA PHE A 36 11.96 12.30 17.69
C PHE A 36 10.75 11.60 18.31
N GLU A 37 9.95 10.94 17.48
CA GLU A 37 8.89 10.02 17.90
C GLU A 37 9.01 8.71 17.12
N ILE A 38 8.68 7.59 17.77
CA ILE A 38 8.57 6.28 17.14
C ILE A 38 7.10 5.89 17.12
N LEU A 39 6.52 5.74 15.93
CA LEU A 39 5.13 5.37 15.69
C LEU A 39 5.02 3.87 15.41
N LEU A 40 4.17 3.20 16.18
CA LEU A 40 3.85 1.78 16.07
C LEU A 40 2.34 1.60 15.86
N ILE A 41 1.94 0.67 14.99
CA ILE A 41 0.53 0.29 14.82
C ILE A 41 0.35 -1.18 15.18
N ASN A 42 -0.53 -1.45 16.16
CA ASN A 42 -0.83 -2.81 16.65
C ASN A 42 0.42 -3.70 16.84
N PRO A 43 1.44 -3.26 17.60
CA PRO A 43 2.69 -4.00 17.72
C PRO A 43 2.48 -5.31 18.50
N SER A 44 3.10 -6.38 18.02
CA SER A 44 3.31 -7.62 18.77
C SER A 44 4.79 -7.77 19.08
N PHE A 45 5.15 -7.61 20.34
CA PHE A 45 6.53 -7.72 20.79
C PHE A 45 6.93 -9.20 20.89
N VAL A 46 8.07 -9.55 20.27
CA VAL A 46 8.64 -10.89 20.36
C VAL A 46 9.82 -10.83 21.34
N HIS A 47 9.78 -11.67 22.38
CA HIS A 47 10.90 -11.89 23.29
C HIS A 47 11.71 -13.09 22.80
N LEU A 48 13.04 -12.97 22.71
CA LEU A 48 13.93 -14.03 22.25
C LEU A 48 14.24 -15.08 23.34
N GLU A 49 13.37 -15.26 24.33
CA GLU A 49 13.47 -16.37 25.29
C GLU A 49 12.70 -17.60 24.80
N SER A 50 13.24 -18.30 23.80
CA SER A 50 13.15 -19.77 23.61
C SER A 50 13.52 -20.19 22.18
N LYS A 51 14.77 -19.95 21.79
CA LYS A 51 15.41 -20.72 20.70
C LYS A 51 16.46 -21.68 21.22
N LYS A 52 16.19 -22.31 22.37
CA LYS A 52 16.88 -23.52 22.86
C LYS A 52 15.93 -24.33 23.75
N THR A 53 15.14 -25.22 23.14
CA THR A 53 14.84 -26.59 23.60
C THR A 53 13.83 -27.23 22.64
N ASN A 54 14.32 -28.11 21.77
CA ASN A 54 13.47 -29.14 21.16
C ASN A 54 13.14 -30.17 22.24
N VAL A 55 11.87 -30.35 22.64
CA VAL A 55 11.31 -31.67 23.01
C VAL A 55 9.78 -31.67 22.79
N VAL A 56 9.37 -32.50 21.82
CA VAL A 56 8.15 -33.34 21.73
C VAL A 56 7.08 -33.16 22.83
N CYS A 57 5.83 -32.92 22.43
CA CYS A 57 4.70 -33.83 22.70
C CYS A 57 3.39 -33.37 22.02
N SER A 58 2.84 -34.26 21.20
CA SER A 58 1.49 -34.21 20.67
C SER A 58 0.45 -34.57 21.75
N SER A 59 -0.71 -33.91 21.76
CA SER A 59 -2.01 -34.59 21.93
C SER A 59 -3.19 -33.67 21.55
N LYS A 60 -4.22 -34.29 20.95
CA LYS A 60 -5.43 -33.69 20.39
C LYS A 60 -6.47 -33.38 21.48
N SER A 61 -7.18 -32.25 21.37
CA SER A 61 -8.59 -32.10 21.74
C SER A 61 -9.21 -30.83 21.09
N PRO A 62 -10.52 -30.78 20.81
CA PRO A 62 -11.15 -29.79 19.92
C PRO A 62 -11.44 -28.45 20.63
N PRO A 63 -11.60 -27.33 19.89
CA PRO A 63 -11.80 -26.02 20.51
C PRO A 63 -13.25 -25.83 21.01
N PRO A 64 -13.47 -25.21 22.18
CA PRO A 64 -14.79 -24.78 22.64
C PRO A 64 -15.21 -23.44 21.98
N PRO A 65 -16.51 -23.06 22.06
CA PRO A 65 -17.14 -22.09 21.16
C PRO A 65 -16.80 -20.61 21.43
N GLN A 66 -16.84 -19.83 20.34
CA GLN A 66 -16.35 -18.44 20.18
C GLN A 66 -17.18 -17.34 20.87
N LYS A 67 -17.32 -17.29 22.20
CA LYS A 67 -18.10 -16.19 22.84
C LYS A 67 -17.42 -15.29 23.87
N ASP A 68 -16.20 -15.59 24.32
CA ASP A 68 -15.59 -14.83 25.44
C ASP A 68 -14.27 -14.11 25.09
N LEU A 69 -13.98 -13.87 23.81
CA LEU A 69 -12.74 -13.21 23.36
C LEU A 69 -12.84 -11.67 23.41
N LEU A 70 -13.51 -11.11 24.44
CA LEU A 70 -13.85 -9.68 24.54
C LEU A 70 -13.24 -8.92 25.73
N LEU A 71 -12.39 -9.53 26.54
CA LEU A 71 -11.61 -8.80 27.55
C LEU A 71 -10.18 -9.34 27.55
N HIS A 72 -9.20 -8.43 27.71
CA HIS A 72 -7.74 -8.67 27.71
C HIS A 72 -7.06 -8.60 26.33
N LEU A 73 -7.19 -7.45 25.66
CA LEU A 73 -6.11 -6.92 24.82
C LEU A 73 -5.45 -5.75 25.57
N GLU A 74 -4.89 -6.06 26.75
CA GLU A 74 -3.82 -5.22 27.28
C GLU A 74 -2.56 -5.54 26.46
N PRO A 75 -1.90 -4.56 25.84
CA PRO A 75 -0.54 -4.76 25.39
C PRO A 75 0.28 -4.93 26.67
N ASN A 76 0.55 -6.17 27.06
CA ASN A 76 1.52 -6.50 28.10
C ASN A 76 2.87 -5.91 27.66
N LEU A 77 3.15 -4.67 28.07
CA LEU A 77 4.52 -4.20 28.16
C LEU A 77 5.18 -5.10 29.21
N PRO A 78 6.30 -5.76 28.89
CA PRO A 78 6.96 -6.63 29.85
C PRO A 78 7.51 -5.81 31.02
N ASP A 79 7.02 -6.09 32.23
CA ASP A 79 7.50 -5.55 33.52
C ASP A 79 8.88 -6.10 33.94
N SER A 80 9.74 -6.52 33.01
CA SER A 80 11.05 -7.11 33.33
C SER A 80 12.18 -6.47 32.53
N GLU A 81 12.60 -5.31 33.05
CA GLU A 81 13.85 -4.55 32.87
C GLU A 81 13.53 -3.07 32.59
N ASN A 82 13.55 -2.27 33.67
CA ASN A 82 13.28 -0.84 33.70
C ASN A 82 14.25 -0.04 32.80
N ARG A 83 13.97 -0.01 31.50
CA ARG A 83 14.35 1.08 30.61
C ARG A 83 13.07 1.55 29.93
N THR A 84 12.44 2.55 30.52
CA THR A 84 11.27 3.22 29.95
C THR A 84 11.69 3.84 28.62
N LEU A 85 11.30 3.22 27.50
CA LEU A 85 11.47 3.82 26.18
C LEU A 85 10.58 5.07 26.11
N SER A 86 11.20 6.24 26.20
CA SER A 86 10.54 7.53 25.99
C SER A 86 10.31 7.78 24.49
N ASN A 87 9.37 8.66 24.17
CA ASN A 87 9.08 9.09 22.80
C ASN A 87 8.50 8.01 21.88
N LEU A 88 7.72 7.10 22.45
CA LEU A 88 7.08 6.02 21.73
C LEU A 88 5.56 6.25 21.70
N ARG A 89 4.97 6.09 20.52
CA ARG A 89 3.53 6.26 20.27
C ARG A 89 2.96 5.00 19.65
N ILE A 90 2.03 4.38 20.35
CA ILE A 90 1.34 3.16 19.92
C ILE A 90 -0.08 3.53 19.55
N ILE A 91 -0.43 3.23 18.30
CA ILE A 91 -1.78 3.42 17.75
C ILE A 91 -2.41 2.04 17.61
N SER A 92 -3.54 1.82 18.28
CA SER A 92 -4.33 0.60 18.13
C SER A 92 -5.46 0.87 17.13
N ALA A 93 -5.45 0.22 15.97
CA ALA A 93 -6.40 0.46 14.89
C ALA A 93 -7.08 -0.83 14.39
N ARG A 94 -8.35 -0.74 14.01
CA ARG A 94 -9.13 -1.84 13.40
C ARG A 94 -9.15 -1.70 11.87
N MET A 95 -9.39 -2.83 11.19
CA MET A 95 -9.46 -2.91 9.72
C MET A 95 -8.20 -2.44 8.99
N LEU A 96 -7.05 -2.98 9.40
CA LEU A 96 -5.74 -2.54 8.92
C LEU A 96 -5.27 -3.39 7.73
N SER A 97 -5.39 -2.86 6.51
CA SER A 97 -4.62 -3.35 5.36
C SER A 97 -3.22 -2.72 5.34
N GLU A 98 -2.25 -3.35 4.66
CA GLU A 98 -0.87 -2.80 4.56
C GLU A 98 -0.86 -1.37 4.01
N GLU A 99 -1.71 -1.07 3.04
CA GLU A 99 -1.85 0.26 2.43
C GLU A 99 -2.42 1.29 3.41
N VAL A 100 -3.43 0.90 4.18
CA VAL A 100 -4.09 1.79 5.16
C VAL A 100 -3.12 2.14 6.30
N LYS A 101 -2.15 1.29 6.64
CA LYS A 101 -1.12 1.62 7.65
C LYS A 101 -0.37 2.90 7.31
N TYR A 102 0.06 3.07 6.06
CA TYR A 102 0.75 4.28 5.64
C TYR A 102 -0.11 5.52 5.84
N LEU A 103 -1.41 5.41 5.59
CA LEU A 103 -2.38 6.48 5.83
C LEU A 103 -2.49 6.83 7.30
N VAL A 104 -2.63 5.83 8.17
CA VAL A 104 -2.66 6.04 9.63
C VAL A 104 -1.38 6.74 10.09
N PHE A 105 -0.21 6.33 9.61
CA PHE A 105 1.05 6.96 9.95
C PHE A 105 1.14 8.42 9.47
N LEU A 106 0.78 8.70 8.21
CA LEU A 106 0.81 10.06 7.66
C LEU A 106 -0.18 11.00 8.37
N GLN A 107 -1.37 10.50 8.75
CA GLN A 107 -2.38 11.31 9.42
C GLN A 107 -2.02 11.59 10.88
N ASN A 108 -1.33 10.66 11.55
CA ASN A 108 -1.00 10.81 12.97
C ASN A 108 0.40 11.35 13.23
N CYS A 109 1.31 11.42 12.24
CA CYS A 109 2.67 11.88 12.49
C CYS A 109 2.72 13.36 12.92
N ILE A 110 3.46 13.63 13.98
CA ILE A 110 3.66 14.98 14.54
C ILE A 110 4.90 15.63 13.91
N GLY A 111 5.89 14.83 13.54
CA GLY A 111 7.17 15.27 12.99
C GLY A 111 7.09 16.08 11.70
N ASP A 112 8.12 16.91 11.53
CA ASP A 112 8.42 17.65 10.30
C ASP A 112 8.88 16.70 9.19
N TYR A 113 9.51 15.59 9.58
CA TYR A 113 9.91 14.52 8.68
C TYR A 113 9.33 13.20 9.15
N ILE A 114 8.83 12.40 8.21
CA ILE A 114 8.42 11.02 8.49
C ILE A 114 9.32 10.04 7.75
N LEU A 115 9.92 9.11 8.47
CA LEU A 115 10.67 7.98 7.94
C LEU A 115 9.83 6.71 8.07
N PHE A 116 9.57 6.04 6.94
CA PHE A 116 9.00 4.70 6.93
C PHE A 116 10.11 3.67 6.90
N MET A 117 10.09 2.70 7.81
CA MET A 117 11.08 1.63 7.83
C MET A 117 10.53 0.26 8.25
N ASP A 118 11.13 -0.78 7.70
CA ASP A 118 10.98 -2.17 8.13
C ASP A 118 12.24 -2.58 8.91
N LEU A 119 12.08 -2.95 10.18
CA LEU A 119 13.18 -3.28 11.09
C LEU A 119 13.91 -4.58 10.73
N GLU A 120 13.26 -5.50 10.00
CA GLU A 120 13.89 -6.75 9.55
C GLU A 120 14.72 -6.57 8.28
N GLN A 121 14.31 -5.64 7.41
CA GLN A 121 14.91 -5.47 6.08
C GLN A 121 15.91 -4.31 6.00
N ASN A 122 15.69 -3.23 6.75
CA ASN A 122 16.43 -1.99 6.58
C ASN A 122 17.50 -1.83 7.67
N SER A 123 18.66 -1.32 7.29
CA SER A 123 19.73 -0.98 8.23
C SER A 123 19.43 0.33 8.96
N ILE A 124 19.70 0.35 10.27
CA ILE A 124 19.59 1.57 11.09
C ILE A 124 20.56 2.64 10.56
N GLN A 125 21.76 2.25 10.11
CA GLN A 125 22.74 3.21 9.56
C GLN A 125 22.21 3.92 8.30
N ASP A 126 21.55 3.18 7.40
CA ASP A 126 21.01 3.76 6.18
C ASP A 126 19.90 4.75 6.50
N SER A 127 19.11 4.49 7.56
CA SER A 127 18.04 5.40 7.99
C SER A 127 18.56 6.77 8.41
N GLN A 128 19.69 6.81 9.12
CA GLN A 128 20.34 8.05 9.53
C GLN A 128 20.85 8.84 8.34
N THR A 129 21.46 8.16 7.36
CA THR A 129 21.95 8.82 6.15
C THR A 129 20.80 9.41 5.35
N MET A 130 19.68 8.69 5.21
CA MET A 130 18.48 9.18 4.55
C MET A 130 17.86 10.38 5.27
N LEU A 131 17.75 10.35 6.61
CA LEU A 131 17.28 11.50 7.40
C LEU A 131 18.20 12.73 7.26
N THR A 132 19.51 12.51 7.09
CA THR A 132 20.44 13.61 6.84
C THR A 132 20.26 14.21 5.44
N GLN A 133 20.00 13.37 4.43
CA GLN A 133 19.73 13.83 3.06
C GLN A 133 18.36 14.52 2.93
N ALA A 134 17.37 14.14 3.75
CA ALA A 134 16.04 14.75 3.77
C ALA A 134 16.04 16.25 4.13
N ARG A 135 17.18 16.81 4.56
CA ARG A 135 17.36 18.26 4.72
C ARG A 135 17.42 19.00 3.40
N LEU A 136 18.01 18.38 2.39
CA LEU A 136 18.26 18.99 1.08
C LEU A 136 17.19 18.62 0.05
N TYR A 137 16.43 17.57 0.33
CA TYR A 137 15.45 17.00 -0.58
C TYR A 137 14.11 16.80 0.12
N ASP A 138 13.01 17.09 -0.57
CA ASP A 138 11.66 16.91 -0.04
C ASP A 138 11.29 15.43 0.10
N VAL A 139 11.85 14.60 -0.79
CA VAL A 139 11.60 13.17 -0.85
C VAL A 139 12.90 12.39 -0.95
N VAL A 140 13.14 11.50 0.01
CA VAL A 140 14.29 10.58 -0.02
C VAL A 140 13.78 9.15 -0.09
N VAL A 141 14.12 8.42 -1.15
CA VAL A 141 13.66 7.03 -1.32
C VAL A 141 14.84 6.07 -1.32
N GLY A 142 14.70 5.01 -0.53
CA GLY A 142 15.61 3.87 -0.54
C GLY A 142 15.40 3.03 -1.80
N SER A 143 16.43 2.92 -2.62
CA SER A 143 16.48 2.03 -3.77
C SER A 143 17.32 0.79 -3.41
N ARG A 144 16.71 -0.38 -3.57
CA ARG A 144 17.36 -1.65 -3.25
C ARG A 144 18.36 -2.00 -4.34
N ILE A 145 19.63 -2.21 -3.99
CA ILE A 145 20.60 -2.81 -4.91
C ILE A 145 20.32 -4.33 -4.93
N THR A 146 19.54 -4.79 -5.90
CA THR A 146 19.28 -6.22 -6.09
C THR A 146 20.50 -6.88 -6.74
N LYS A 147 21.16 -7.82 -6.03
CA LYS A 147 22.42 -8.42 -6.51
C LYS A 147 22.22 -9.41 -7.67
N HIS A 148 21.07 -10.08 -7.81
CA HIS A 148 20.75 -10.95 -8.95
C HIS A 148 19.23 -11.11 -9.11
N GLN A 149 18.64 -10.56 -10.17
CA GLN A 149 17.30 -10.92 -10.64
C GLN A 149 17.45 -11.82 -11.88
N GLY A 150 16.67 -12.91 -11.97
CA GLY A 150 16.65 -13.75 -13.17
C GLY A 150 16.13 -12.97 -14.39
N ILE A 151 16.58 -13.34 -15.59
CA ILE A 151 16.17 -12.67 -16.84
C ILE A 151 14.64 -12.75 -17.04
N ILE A 152 14.03 -13.88 -16.64
CA ILE A 152 12.59 -14.12 -16.69
C ILE A 152 11.85 -13.17 -15.73
N ASP A 153 12.32 -13.05 -14.48
CA ASP A 153 11.72 -12.15 -13.49
C ASP A 153 11.78 -10.69 -13.96
N LYS A 154 12.89 -10.31 -14.61
CA LYS A 154 13.06 -8.97 -15.18
C LYS A 154 12.07 -8.71 -16.32
N PHE A 155 11.84 -9.70 -17.18
CA PHE A 155 10.88 -9.61 -18.28
C PHE A 155 9.43 -9.50 -17.79
N PHE A 156 9.01 -10.37 -16.87
CA PHE A 156 7.67 -10.30 -16.28
C PHE A 156 7.44 -8.99 -15.51
N SER A 157 8.43 -8.53 -14.76
CA SER A 157 8.35 -7.24 -14.07
C SER A 157 8.22 -6.08 -15.06
N TYR A 158 8.98 -6.10 -16.17
CA TYR A 158 8.88 -5.08 -17.20
C TYR A 158 7.48 -5.02 -17.84
N ILE A 159 6.90 -6.18 -18.19
CA ILE A 159 5.53 -6.26 -18.71
C ILE A 159 4.54 -5.73 -17.67
N PHE A 160 4.68 -6.15 -16.42
CA PHE A 160 3.82 -5.76 -15.33
C PHE A 160 3.81 -4.24 -15.13
N TYR A 161 4.97 -3.61 -15.01
CA TYR A 161 5.07 -2.16 -14.87
C TYR A 161 4.57 -1.42 -16.11
N LYS A 162 4.78 -1.97 -17.31
CA LYS A 162 4.26 -1.40 -18.55
C LYS A 162 2.73 -1.43 -18.60
N LEU A 163 2.11 -2.56 -18.23
CA LEU A 163 0.65 -2.69 -18.15
C LEU A 163 0.04 -1.71 -17.14
N ILE A 164 0.66 -1.56 -15.97
CA ILE A 164 0.19 -0.58 -14.98
C ILE A 164 0.36 0.84 -15.52
N SER A 165 1.47 1.17 -16.17
CA SER A 165 1.67 2.51 -16.75
C SER A 165 0.69 2.85 -17.88
N MET A 166 0.12 1.83 -18.54
CA MET A 166 -0.88 1.99 -19.59
C MET A 166 -2.29 2.13 -19.00
N CYS A 167 -2.60 1.36 -17.95
CA CYS A 167 -3.92 1.37 -17.32
C CYS A 167 -4.09 2.52 -16.31
N GLY A 168 -3.03 2.80 -15.56
CA GLY A 168 -2.93 3.93 -14.63
C GLY A 168 -2.34 5.17 -15.31
N SER A 169 -2.57 6.35 -14.72
CA SER A 169 -1.93 7.60 -15.14
C SER A 169 -0.52 7.79 -14.57
N MET A 170 0.00 6.83 -13.80
CA MET A 170 1.27 6.95 -13.10
C MET A 170 2.31 6.04 -13.76
N SER A 171 3.49 6.59 -14.06
CA SER A 171 4.60 5.81 -14.58
C SER A 171 5.40 5.22 -13.41
N ILE A 172 5.40 3.90 -13.31
CA ILE A 172 6.03 3.22 -12.17
C ILE A 172 7.48 2.90 -12.50
N LYS A 173 8.41 3.35 -11.65
CA LYS A 173 9.80 2.91 -11.70
C LYS A 173 10.01 1.67 -10.81
N HIS A 174 10.71 0.69 -11.36
CA HIS A 174 10.96 -0.67 -10.86
C HIS A 174 11.66 -0.80 -9.48
N SER A 175 11.98 0.31 -8.78
CA SER A 175 12.98 0.28 -7.70
C SER A 175 12.61 1.00 -6.40
N TYR A 176 11.37 1.45 -6.22
CA TYR A 176 10.99 2.12 -4.98
C TYR A 176 10.67 1.13 -3.86
N SER A 177 11.44 1.24 -2.78
CA SER A 177 11.26 0.49 -1.54
C SER A 177 10.22 1.18 -0.65
N GLU A 178 9.62 0.42 0.27
CA GLU A 178 8.82 0.93 1.39
C GLU A 178 9.66 1.83 2.35
N PHE A 179 10.98 1.82 2.17
CA PHE A 179 11.94 2.65 2.90
C PHE A 179 12.03 4.06 2.28
N CYS A 180 11.39 5.04 2.90
CA CYS A 180 11.30 6.40 2.36
C CYS A 180 11.19 7.44 3.49
N VAL A 181 11.67 8.65 3.21
CA VAL A 181 11.51 9.83 4.07
C VAL A 181 10.76 10.91 3.30
N PHE A 182 9.76 11.50 3.95
CA PHE A 182 9.01 12.64 3.42
C PHE A 182 9.11 13.84 4.35
N ASN A 183 9.26 15.02 3.75
CA ASN A 183 9.11 16.30 4.43
C ASN A 183 7.62 16.63 4.65
N ARG A 184 7.31 17.46 5.65
CA ARG A 184 5.97 17.92 6.03
C ARG A 184 5.15 18.44 4.84
N LYS A 185 5.79 19.20 3.94
CA LYS A 185 5.15 19.70 2.71
C LYS A 185 4.61 18.56 1.85
N THR A 186 5.42 17.51 1.68
CA THR A 186 5.05 16.32 0.93
C THR A 186 3.98 15.51 1.65
N ILE A 187 4.05 15.39 2.98
CA ILE A 187 3.01 14.73 3.79
C ILE A 187 1.65 15.41 3.55
N HIS A 188 1.57 16.74 3.64
CA HIS A 188 0.33 17.47 3.39
C HIS A 188 -0.18 17.31 1.95
N TYR A 189 0.72 17.31 0.96
CA TYR A 189 0.36 17.04 -0.42
C TYR A 189 -0.25 15.64 -0.59
N LEU A 190 0.36 14.63 0.03
CA LEU A 190 -0.12 13.23 0.01
C LEU A 190 -1.46 13.06 0.71
N LEU A 191 -1.66 13.74 1.85
CA LEU A 191 -2.91 13.69 2.61
C LEU A 191 -4.09 14.34 1.89
N ASN A 192 -3.82 15.36 1.08
CA ASN A 192 -4.84 16.01 0.26
C ASN A 192 -5.24 15.19 -0.98
N GLN A 193 -4.48 14.14 -1.31
CA GLN A 193 -4.73 13.29 -2.46
C GLN A 193 -5.44 12.00 -2.02
N ASP A 194 -6.76 11.94 -2.19
CA ASP A 194 -7.62 10.79 -1.84
C ASP A 194 -7.14 9.44 -2.42
N GLU A 195 -6.43 9.46 -3.55
CA GLU A 195 -5.99 8.25 -4.27
C GLU A 195 -4.53 7.85 -4.00
N SER A 196 -3.70 8.72 -3.41
CA SER A 196 -2.22 8.58 -3.41
C SER A 196 -1.66 7.70 -2.30
N ILE A 197 -2.39 7.54 -1.20
CA ILE A 197 -1.83 6.93 0.00
C ILE A 197 -1.75 5.40 -0.11
N LYS A 198 -2.64 4.80 -0.90
CA LYS A 198 -2.63 3.36 -1.22
C LYS A 198 -1.38 2.93 -1.99
N LEU A 199 -0.72 3.89 -2.62
CA LEU A 199 0.32 3.68 -3.61
C LEU A 199 1.59 4.43 -3.22
N LEU A 200 1.88 4.63 -1.94
CA LEU A 200 3.04 5.42 -1.48
C LEU A 200 4.38 4.98 -2.12
N SER A 201 4.54 3.67 -2.39
CA SER A 201 5.69 3.12 -3.12
C SER A 201 5.73 3.48 -4.62
N LEU A 202 4.60 3.95 -5.15
CA LEU A 202 4.31 4.24 -6.55
C LEU A 202 3.94 5.70 -6.81
N VAL A 203 3.85 6.54 -5.76
CA VAL A 203 3.61 7.98 -5.92
C VAL A 203 4.79 8.59 -6.66
N GLN A 204 4.51 8.99 -7.90
CA GLN A 204 5.32 10.00 -8.57
C GLN A 204 4.94 11.33 -7.93
N PHE A 205 5.83 11.84 -7.10
CA PHE A 205 5.79 13.23 -6.71
C PHE A 205 5.96 14.08 -7.97
N ASP A 206 5.19 15.16 -8.08
CA ASP A 206 5.36 16.14 -9.15
C ASP A 206 6.84 16.52 -9.27
N GLU A 207 7.28 16.81 -10.51
CA GLU A 207 8.67 17.23 -10.78
C GLU A 207 9.10 18.47 -9.97
N SER A 208 8.14 19.17 -9.34
CA SER A 208 8.38 20.24 -8.39
C SER A 208 9.07 19.80 -7.09
N PHE A 209 8.98 18.51 -6.71
CA PHE A 209 9.60 18.01 -5.50
C PHE A 209 11.02 17.51 -5.76
N SER A 210 11.93 17.96 -4.92
CA SER A 210 13.33 17.53 -4.96
C SER A 210 13.44 16.08 -4.45
N LYS A 211 14.00 15.19 -5.27
CA LYS A 211 14.09 13.75 -4.97
C LYS A 211 15.53 13.25 -4.90
N TYR A 212 15.84 12.49 -3.86
CA TYR A 212 17.11 11.76 -3.72
C TYR A 212 16.88 10.25 -3.61
N GLU A 213 17.67 9.49 -4.36
CA GLU A 213 17.65 8.02 -4.32
C GLU A 213 18.86 7.50 -3.54
N HIS A 214 18.62 7.01 -2.33
CA HIS A 214 19.65 6.37 -1.51
C HIS A 214 19.73 4.89 -1.86
N ARG A 215 20.91 4.39 -2.24
CA ARG A 215 21.09 2.99 -2.61
C ARG A 215 21.51 2.18 -1.40
N PHE A 216 20.76 1.14 -1.05
CA PHE A 216 21.05 0.30 0.11
C PHE A 216 20.97 -1.20 -0.20
N ILE A 217 21.58 -2.00 0.68
CA ILE A 217 21.56 -3.46 0.62
C ILE A 217 20.70 -3.95 1.79
N PRO A 218 19.57 -4.65 1.53
CA PRO A 218 18.69 -5.10 2.60
C PRO A 218 19.38 -6.18 3.47
N LEU A 219 19.16 -6.12 4.78
CA LEU A 219 19.73 -7.05 5.76
C LEU A 219 19.21 -8.48 5.59
N LYS A 220 17.94 -8.62 5.21
CA LYS A 220 17.25 -9.89 5.03
C LYS A 220 16.61 -9.95 3.64
N LYS A 221 16.64 -11.13 3.03
CA LYS A 221 15.94 -11.37 1.76
C LYS A 221 14.43 -11.35 2.02
N SER A 222 13.70 -10.55 1.24
CA SER A 222 12.24 -10.56 1.29
C SER A 222 11.72 -11.96 0.95
N ASN A 223 10.90 -12.54 1.84
CA ASN A 223 10.22 -13.81 1.65
C ASN A 223 8.85 -13.65 0.96
N LYS A 224 8.55 -12.47 0.38
CA LYS A 224 7.30 -12.27 -0.36
C LYS A 224 7.25 -13.29 -1.51
N LYS A 225 6.25 -14.18 -1.48
CA LYS A 225 6.06 -15.21 -2.49
C LYS A 225 5.68 -14.53 -3.81
N PHE A 226 6.17 -15.02 -4.94
CA PHE A 226 5.85 -14.47 -6.27
C PHE A 226 4.34 -14.31 -6.51
N LEU A 227 3.54 -15.28 -6.06
CA LEU A 227 2.07 -15.23 -6.13
C LEU A 227 1.46 -14.06 -5.33
N GLN A 228 2.04 -13.72 -4.17
CA GLN A 228 1.56 -12.57 -3.38
C GLN A 228 1.86 -11.27 -4.11
N SER A 229 3.05 -11.14 -4.70
CA SER A 229 3.42 -9.97 -5.50
C SER A 229 2.53 -9.82 -6.74
N LEU A 230 2.18 -10.94 -7.41
CA LEU A 230 1.25 -10.93 -8.53
C LEU A 230 -0.16 -10.49 -8.11
N ASN A 231 -0.69 -11.04 -7.02
CA ASN A 231 -2.01 -10.65 -6.52
C ASN A 231 -2.07 -9.17 -6.15
N LEU A 232 -1.06 -8.68 -5.41
CA LEU A 232 -0.95 -7.24 -5.12
C LEU A 232 -0.94 -6.40 -6.39
N GLY A 233 -0.22 -6.87 -7.42
CA GLY A 233 -0.16 -6.18 -8.68
C GLY A 233 -1.48 -6.15 -9.45
N ILE A 234 -2.21 -7.26 -9.43
CA ILE A 234 -3.55 -7.37 -9.98
C ILE A 234 -4.50 -6.43 -9.24
N ASP A 235 -4.44 -6.42 -7.90
CA ASP A 235 -5.24 -5.53 -7.06
C ASP A 235 -4.98 -4.06 -7.40
N ILE A 236 -3.72 -3.66 -7.59
CA ILE A 236 -3.35 -2.30 -8.00
C ILE A 236 -3.95 -1.94 -9.37
N ILE A 237 -3.88 -2.86 -10.35
CA ILE A 237 -4.46 -2.65 -11.68
C ILE A 237 -5.98 -2.45 -11.58
N PHE A 238 -6.67 -3.30 -10.82
CA PHE A 238 -8.13 -3.20 -10.66
C PHE A 238 -8.55 -1.95 -9.86
N GLN A 239 -7.81 -1.58 -8.82
CA GLN A 239 -8.11 -0.41 -7.99
C GLN A 239 -7.87 0.92 -8.71
N GLY A 240 -6.85 0.99 -9.58
CA GLY A 240 -6.48 2.21 -10.30
C GLY A 240 -7.26 2.45 -11.60
N SER A 241 -8.01 1.48 -12.12
CA SER A 241 -8.45 1.50 -13.52
C SER A 241 -9.93 1.76 -13.73
N HIS A 242 -10.42 2.93 -13.30
CA HIS A 242 -11.69 3.48 -13.85
C HIS A 242 -11.69 3.52 -15.38
N ARG A 243 -10.50 3.63 -15.97
CA ARG A 243 -10.25 3.55 -17.42
C ARG A 243 -10.47 2.15 -17.99
N LEU A 244 -10.18 1.08 -17.26
CA LEU A 244 -10.40 -0.30 -17.71
C LEU A 244 -11.90 -0.61 -17.82
N LEU A 245 -12.70 -0.20 -16.82
CA LEU A 245 -14.16 -0.32 -16.92
C LEU A 245 -14.74 0.50 -18.08
N ARG A 246 -14.18 1.70 -18.33
CA ARG A 246 -14.55 2.51 -19.49
C ARG A 246 -14.14 1.86 -20.83
N ALA A 247 -12.99 1.20 -20.89
CA ALA A 247 -12.57 0.45 -22.06
C ALA A 247 -13.50 -0.75 -22.31
N ALA A 248 -13.93 -1.45 -21.25
CA ALA A 248 -14.87 -2.56 -21.35
C ALA A 248 -16.27 -2.11 -21.85
N SER A 249 -16.78 -0.95 -21.41
CA SER A 249 -18.04 -0.41 -21.91
C SER A 249 -17.93 0.01 -23.39
N ILE A 250 -16.84 0.67 -23.78
CA ILE A 250 -16.57 1.04 -25.19
C ILE A 250 -16.41 -0.21 -26.07
N LEU A 251 -15.73 -1.25 -25.58
CA LEU A 251 -15.60 -2.50 -26.31
C LEU A 251 -16.96 -3.19 -26.48
N SER A 252 -17.78 -3.20 -25.43
CA SER A 252 -19.12 -3.81 -25.47
C SER A 252 -20.03 -3.09 -26.48
N ILE A 253 -20.04 -1.75 -26.49
CA ILE A 253 -20.85 -1.00 -27.46
C ILE A 253 -20.34 -1.18 -28.90
N PHE A 254 -19.01 -1.29 -29.08
CA PHE A 254 -18.41 -1.58 -30.39
C PHE A 254 -18.82 -2.96 -30.90
N VAL A 255 -18.73 -4.00 -30.07
CA VAL A 255 -19.14 -5.36 -30.45
C VAL A 255 -20.66 -5.45 -30.67
N ALA A 256 -21.48 -4.73 -29.88
CA ALA A 256 -22.91 -4.61 -30.14
C ALA A 256 -23.17 -3.98 -31.52
N PHE A 257 -22.48 -2.90 -31.87
CA PHE A 257 -22.59 -2.28 -33.20
C PHE A 257 -22.25 -3.26 -34.33
N PHE A 258 -21.18 -4.06 -34.20
CA PHE A 258 -20.85 -5.09 -35.19
C PHE A 258 -21.91 -6.19 -35.29
N ASN A 259 -22.49 -6.63 -34.18
CA ASN A 259 -23.57 -7.62 -34.21
C ASN A 259 -24.82 -7.05 -34.90
N LEU A 260 -25.11 -5.76 -34.72
CA LEU A 260 -26.20 -5.08 -35.42
C LEU A 260 -25.94 -4.99 -36.93
N VAL A 261 -24.73 -4.59 -37.34
CA VAL A 261 -24.34 -4.56 -38.77
C VAL A 261 -24.38 -5.97 -39.37
N TYR A 262 -23.92 -6.98 -38.64
CA TYR A 262 -23.98 -8.38 -39.07
C TYR A 262 -25.43 -8.87 -39.21
N GLY A 263 -26.32 -8.49 -38.29
CA GLY A 263 -27.76 -8.76 -38.40
C GLY A 263 -28.39 -8.11 -39.63
N ILE A 264 -28.06 -6.85 -39.92
CA ILE A 264 -28.51 -6.15 -41.14
C ILE A 264 -27.98 -6.86 -42.39
N TYR A 265 -26.72 -7.29 -42.39
CA TYR A 265 -26.13 -8.03 -43.50
C TYR A 265 -26.88 -9.35 -43.78
N ILE A 266 -27.22 -10.12 -42.73
CA ILE A 266 -28.02 -11.35 -42.87
C ILE A 266 -29.40 -11.03 -43.43
N PHE A 267 -30.05 -9.98 -42.93
CA PHE A 267 -31.37 -9.55 -43.39
C PHE A 267 -31.37 -9.13 -44.87
N LEU A 268 -30.38 -8.34 -45.30
CA LEU A 268 -30.21 -7.98 -46.72
C LEU A 268 -29.90 -9.21 -47.57
N SER A 269 -29.02 -10.10 -47.10
CA SER A 269 -28.70 -11.35 -47.80
C SER A 269 -29.96 -12.19 -48.03
N PHE A 270 -30.83 -12.29 -47.01
CA PHE A 270 -32.13 -12.97 -47.11
C PHE A 270 -33.06 -12.36 -48.16
N MET A 271 -33.07 -11.04 -48.32
CA MET A 271 -33.94 -10.37 -49.30
C MET A 271 -33.41 -10.43 -50.73
N PHE A 272 -32.08 -10.38 -50.93
CA PHE A 272 -31.48 -10.26 -52.26
C PHE A 272 -30.92 -11.57 -52.85
N ARG A 273 -30.66 -12.60 -52.04
CA ARG A 273 -30.14 -13.89 -52.55
C ARG A 273 -31.22 -14.95 -52.65
N SER A 274 -31.33 -15.55 -53.83
CA SER A 274 -32.31 -16.59 -54.15
C SER A 274 -31.92 -18.01 -53.70
N HIS A 275 -30.66 -18.25 -53.33
CA HIS A 275 -30.17 -19.54 -52.83
C HIS A 275 -29.35 -19.32 -51.55
N ILE A 276 -29.98 -19.59 -50.41
CA ILE A 276 -29.35 -19.58 -49.10
C ILE A 276 -29.61 -20.95 -48.47
N GLU A 277 -28.61 -21.55 -47.85
CA GLU A 277 -28.78 -22.84 -47.19
C GLU A 277 -29.82 -22.75 -46.07
N GLY A 278 -30.73 -23.73 -46.05
CA GLY A 278 -31.83 -23.78 -45.10
C GLY A 278 -31.33 -23.78 -43.65
N GLY A 279 -31.89 -22.90 -42.82
CA GLY A 279 -31.56 -22.79 -41.40
C GLY A 279 -30.37 -21.90 -41.05
N TRP A 280 -29.51 -21.53 -42.01
CA TRP A 280 -28.39 -20.62 -41.76
C TRP A 280 -28.89 -19.23 -41.37
N THR A 281 -29.81 -18.64 -42.15
CA THR A 281 -30.34 -17.29 -41.91
C THR A 281 -30.99 -17.17 -40.53
N SER A 282 -31.84 -18.13 -40.14
CA SER A 282 -32.56 -18.07 -38.86
C SER A 282 -31.62 -18.27 -37.66
N SER A 283 -30.68 -19.23 -37.76
CA SER A 283 -29.72 -19.50 -36.69
C SER A 283 -28.75 -18.33 -36.50
N SER A 284 -28.19 -17.80 -37.58
CA SER A 284 -27.28 -16.66 -37.54
C SER A 284 -27.97 -15.37 -37.07
N MET A 285 -29.22 -15.13 -37.49
CA MET A 285 -29.99 -13.96 -37.04
C MET A 285 -30.31 -14.04 -35.54
N TYR A 286 -30.70 -15.22 -35.05
CA TYR A 286 -30.91 -15.46 -33.61
C TYR A 286 -29.63 -15.21 -32.81
N MET A 287 -28.50 -15.77 -33.25
CA MET A 287 -27.21 -15.57 -32.58
C MET A 287 -26.77 -14.10 -32.59
N ALA A 288 -26.93 -13.40 -33.71
CA ALA A 288 -26.60 -11.97 -33.83
C ALA A 288 -27.46 -11.12 -32.88
N GLY A 289 -28.77 -11.37 -32.86
CA GLY A 289 -29.69 -10.68 -31.95
C GLY A 289 -29.37 -10.96 -30.49
N MET A 290 -29.02 -12.20 -30.16
CA MET A 290 -28.71 -12.57 -28.77
C MET A 290 -27.39 -12.01 -28.27
N ASN A 291 -26.35 -12.03 -29.12
CA ASN A 291 -25.09 -11.36 -28.82
C ASN A 291 -25.28 -9.84 -28.70
N PHE A 292 -26.07 -9.21 -29.57
CA PHE A 292 -26.38 -7.78 -29.48
C PHE A 292 -26.96 -7.40 -28.12
N CYS A 293 -28.00 -8.11 -27.68
CA CYS A 293 -28.62 -7.88 -26.36
C CYS A 293 -27.64 -8.16 -25.21
N LEU A 294 -26.85 -9.24 -25.30
CA LEU A 294 -25.85 -9.58 -24.29
C LEU A 294 -24.81 -8.46 -24.10
N PHE A 295 -24.25 -7.94 -25.21
CA PHE A 295 -23.26 -6.86 -25.15
C PHE A 295 -23.86 -5.53 -24.70
N LEU A 296 -25.13 -5.26 -24.99
CA LEU A 296 -25.83 -4.10 -24.41
C LEU A 296 -25.96 -4.21 -22.88
N VAL A 297 -26.35 -5.38 -22.37
CA VAL A 297 -26.41 -5.62 -20.92
C VAL A 297 -25.04 -5.48 -20.28
N LEU A 298 -23.99 -6.04 -20.90
CA LEU A 298 -22.61 -5.91 -20.41
C LEU A 298 -22.12 -4.44 -20.40
N CYS A 299 -22.53 -3.64 -21.38
CA CYS A 299 -22.22 -2.22 -21.42
C CYS A 299 -22.83 -1.47 -20.22
N ILE A 300 -24.12 -1.69 -19.96
CA ILE A 300 -24.85 -1.08 -18.84
C ILE A 300 -24.24 -1.53 -17.50
N MET A 301 -23.95 -2.82 -17.36
CA MET A 301 -23.33 -3.37 -16.15
C MET A 301 -21.94 -2.77 -15.90
N SER A 302 -21.14 -2.57 -16.95
CA SER A 302 -19.80 -1.97 -16.83
C SER A 302 -19.88 -0.52 -16.32
N GLU A 303 -20.82 0.29 -16.81
CA GLU A 303 -21.02 1.66 -16.33
C GLU A 303 -21.60 1.69 -14.91
N TYR A 304 -22.47 0.73 -14.57
CA TYR A 304 -23.03 0.60 -13.24
C TYR A 304 -21.96 0.25 -12.19
N ILE A 305 -21.10 -0.74 -12.46
CA ILE A 305 -19.98 -1.09 -11.57
C ILE A 305 -19.03 0.10 -11.41
N ARG A 306 -18.74 0.83 -12.49
CA ARG A 306 -17.94 2.06 -12.46
C ARG A 306 -18.56 3.11 -11.54
N SER A 307 -19.88 3.31 -11.60
CA SER A 307 -20.59 4.24 -10.71
C SER A 307 -20.47 3.82 -9.24
N ILE A 308 -20.69 2.54 -8.93
CA ILE A 308 -20.53 2.01 -7.58
C ILE A 308 -19.10 2.23 -7.07
N LEU A 309 -18.09 1.93 -7.89
CA LEU A 309 -16.68 2.13 -7.53
C LEU A 309 -16.33 3.59 -7.25
N LEU A 310 -17.02 4.56 -7.87
CA LEU A 310 -16.84 5.99 -7.57
C LEU A 310 -17.52 6.38 -6.25
N HIS A 311 -18.67 5.79 -5.92
CA HIS A 311 -19.43 6.12 -4.71
C HIS A 311 -18.91 5.44 -3.44
N VAL A 312 -18.39 4.21 -3.52
CA VAL A 312 -17.87 3.46 -2.36
C VAL A 312 -16.59 4.07 -1.78
N LYS A 313 -15.85 4.87 -2.56
CA LYS A 313 -14.56 5.46 -2.15
C LYS A 313 -14.63 6.44 -0.96
N LYS A 314 -15.80 6.85 -0.49
CA LYS A 314 -15.96 7.87 0.58
C LYS A 314 -16.05 7.31 2.02
N HIS A 315 -15.93 6.01 2.24
CA HIS A 315 -16.02 5.47 3.60
C HIS A 315 -14.71 5.64 4.38
N ASN A 316 -14.82 5.85 5.71
CA ASN A 316 -13.68 5.81 6.62
C ASN A 316 -12.92 4.49 6.45
N LEU A 317 -11.63 4.58 6.14
CA LEU A 317 -10.78 3.43 5.80
C LEU A 317 -10.32 2.64 7.03
N TYR A 318 -10.36 3.24 8.21
CA TYR A 318 -9.93 2.64 9.47
C TYR A 318 -10.58 3.35 10.65
N ASP A 319 -10.63 2.64 11.79
CA ASP A 319 -11.06 3.16 13.07
C ASP A 319 -9.92 3.06 14.09
N ILE A 320 -9.62 4.16 14.77
CA ILE A 320 -8.67 4.20 15.89
C ILE A 320 -9.42 3.77 17.16
N VAL A 321 -8.92 2.74 17.83
CA VAL A 321 -9.52 2.19 19.06
C VAL A 321 -8.90 2.83 20.30
N ASP A 322 -7.57 2.92 20.31
CA ASP A 322 -6.80 3.40 21.45
C ASP A 322 -5.49 4.02 20.98
N GLU A 323 -4.99 4.99 21.73
CA GLU A 323 -3.75 5.67 21.47
C GLU A 323 -2.97 5.85 22.77
N LYS A 324 -1.76 5.30 22.82
CA LYS A 324 -0.85 5.44 23.97
C LYS A 324 0.39 6.17 23.53
N SER A 325 0.69 7.31 24.16
CA SER A 325 1.89 8.10 23.87
C SER A 325 2.74 8.27 25.13
N SER A 326 4.05 8.03 25.00
CA SER A 326 5.08 8.35 26.01
C SER A 326 5.94 9.54 25.55
N LEU A 327 5.37 10.42 24.72
CA LEU A 327 6.05 11.58 24.16
C LEU A 327 6.23 12.64 25.25
N ASP A 328 7.49 12.93 25.57
CA ASP A 328 7.86 14.01 26.48
C ASP A 328 8.37 15.19 25.65
N LEU A 329 7.42 15.98 25.13
CA LEU A 329 7.73 17.20 24.38
C LEU A 329 7.77 18.37 25.37
N ASP A 330 8.90 18.55 26.05
CA ASP A 330 9.13 19.68 26.95
C ASP A 330 9.36 20.97 26.12
N PHE A 331 8.25 21.56 25.63
CA PHE A 331 8.23 22.89 25.03
C PHE A 331 8.38 23.95 26.12
N LYS A 332 9.56 24.04 26.75
CA LYS A 332 9.87 25.04 27.79
C LYS A 332 9.76 26.50 27.34
N GLU A 333 9.61 26.75 26.03
CA GLU A 333 9.27 28.07 25.50
C GLU A 333 7.87 28.06 24.89
N LEU A 334 7.03 29.02 25.31
CA LEU A 334 5.74 29.27 24.68
C LEU A 334 5.96 29.57 23.19
N ASN A 335 5.23 28.85 22.33
CA ASN A 335 5.30 29.03 20.87
C ASN A 335 4.75 30.39 20.41
N VAL A 336 4.05 31.10 21.30
CA VAL A 336 3.62 32.50 21.14
C VAL A 336 4.29 33.31 22.23
N ARG A 337 5.21 34.20 21.86
CA ARG A 337 5.58 35.31 22.75
C ARG A 337 4.43 36.30 22.72
N ASP A 338 3.80 36.53 23.85
CA ASP A 338 2.86 37.64 24.01
C ASP A 338 3.55 38.93 23.56
N LYS A 339 2.94 39.61 22.60
CA LYS A 339 3.44 40.86 22.02
C LYS A 339 3.23 42.03 22.95
#